data_AF-A0A395LXA5-F1
#
_entry.id   AF-A0A395LXA5-F1
#
_cell.length_a   1.000
_cell.length_b   1.000
_cell.length_c   1.000
_cell.angle_alpha   90.00
_cell.angle_beta   90.00
_cell.angle_gamma   90.00
#
_symmetry.space_group_name_H-M   'P 1'
#
loop_
_entity.id
_entity.type
_entity.pdbx_description
1 polymer ?
#
loop_
_entity_poly.entity_id
_entity_poly.type
_entity_poly.pdbx_seq_one_letter_code
_entity_poly.pdbx_strand_id
1 'polypeptide(L)' 'MRNPIRELVSDDVFIKLRQNRLIDEKQLRDYHIRQLFKAARERKLSAADAIEYVQKEYPYLQFDTIRKIVYKK' A
#
# COMPACT_ATOMS: atom_id res chain seq x y z
N MET A 1 -9.04 8.38 -3.28
CA MET A 1 -8.25 7.15 -3.06
C MET A 1 -9.15 5.97 -3.39
N ARG A 2 -8.73 5.07 -4.28
CA ARG A 2 -9.48 3.85 -4.60
C ARG A 2 -9.42 2.90 -3.41
N ASN A 3 -10.47 2.11 -3.16
CA ASN A 3 -10.53 1.14 -2.06
C ASN A 3 -9.39 0.12 -2.20
N PRO A 4 -8.36 0.16 -1.33
CA PRO A 4 -7.19 -0.70 -1.45
C PRO A 4 -7.43 -2.10 -0.88
N ILE A 5 -8.59 -2.34 -0.27
CA ILE A 5 -9.00 -3.62 0.35
C ILE A 5 -10.31 -4.12 -0.27
N ARG A 6 -10.53 -3.83 -1.56
CA ARG A 6 -11.77 -4.18 -2.28
C ARG A 6 -12.06 -5.68 -2.35
N GLU A 7 -11.02 -6.49 -2.18
CA GLU A 7 -11.09 -7.95 -2.08
C GLU A 7 -11.60 -8.44 -0.72
N LEU A 8 -11.59 -7.57 0.30
CA LEU A 8 -12.06 -7.85 1.67
C LEU A 8 -13.42 -7.21 1.95
N VAL A 9 -13.66 -5.99 1.45
CA VAL A 9 -14.88 -5.22 1.68
C VAL A 9 -15.31 -4.45 0.44
N SER A 10 -16.62 -4.28 0.27
CA SER A 10 -17.17 -3.44 -0.80
C SER A 10 -16.79 -1.97 -0.63
N ASP A 11 -16.86 -1.21 -1.72
CA ASP A 11 -16.53 0.22 -1.72
C ASP A 11 -17.45 1.01 -0.78
N ASP A 12 -18.74 0.66 -0.71
CA ASP A 12 -19.70 1.30 0.19
C ASP A 12 -19.35 1.09 1.68
N VAL A 13 -18.93 -0.13 2.04
CA VAL A 13 -18.51 -0.44 3.41
C VAL A 13 -17.21 0.28 3.74
N PHE A 14 -16.24 0.28 2.82
CA PHE A 14 -14.98 1.02 2.98
C PHE A 14 -15.22 2.52 3.22
N ILE A 15 -16.11 3.14 2.44
CA ILE A 15 -16.47 4.56 2.58
C ILE A 15 -17.07 4.82 3.97
N LYS A 16 -18.02 3.99 4.42
CA LYS A 16 -18.64 4.12 5.76
C LYS A 16 -17.62 3.98 6.88
N LEU A 17 -16.75 2.97 6.84
CA LEU A 17 -15.71 2.78 7.84
C LEU A 17 -14.77 4.00 7.91
N ARG A 18 -14.39 4.54 6.76
CA ARG A 18 -13.51 5.72 6.66
C ARG A 18 -14.18 6.99 7.21
N GLN A 19 -15.43 7.24 6.85
CA GLN A 19 -16.19 8.40 7.34
C GLN A 19 -16.35 8.39 8.86
N ASN A 20 -16.49 7.21 9.46
CA ASN A 20 -16.61 7.03 10.91
C ASN A 20 -15.25 6.89 11.62
N ARG A 21 -14.12 7.10 10.92
CA ARG A 21 -12.76 6.95 11.46
C ARG A 21 -12.48 5.57 12.08
N LEU A 22 -13.08 4.53 11.51
CA LEU A 22 -12.92 3.13 11.93
C LEU A 22 -11.76 2.42 11.20
N ILE A 23 -10.95 3.16 10.42
CA ILE A 23 -9.78 2.64 9.71
C ILE A 23 -8.57 3.45 10.11
N ASP A 24 -7.49 2.74 10.45
CA ASP A 24 -6.16 3.33 10.55
C ASP A 24 -5.59 3.57 9.15
N GLU A 25 -5.64 4.82 8.70
CA GLU A 25 -5.16 5.27 7.38
C GLU A 25 -3.69 4.93 7.15
N LYS A 26 -2.86 4.96 8.21
CA LYS A 26 -1.44 4.61 8.11
C LYS A 26 -1.28 3.12 7.84
N GLN A 27 -1.98 2.27 8.59
CA GLN A 27 -1.93 0.82 8.38
C GLN A 27 -2.51 0.43 7.02
N LEU A 28 -3.59 1.09 6.58
CA LEU A 28 -4.18 0.88 5.27
C LEU A 28 -3.19 1.21 4.14
N ARG A 29 -2.49 2.34 4.26
CA ARG A 29 -1.43 2.73 3.32
C ARG A 29 -0.30 1.71 3.32
N ASP A 30 0.19 1.33 4.50
CA ASP A 30 1.30 0.39 4.64
C ASP A 30 0.93 -0.99 4.05
N TYR A 31 -0.33 -1.41 4.20
CA TYR A 31 -0.87 -2.60 3.53
C TYR A 31 -0.86 -2.46 2.01
N HIS A 32 -1.37 -1.35 1.45
CA HIS A 32 -1.39 -1.13 0.01
C HIS A 32 0.03 -1.08 -0.59
N ILE A 33 0.98 -0.47 0.11
CA ILE A 33 2.41 -0.48 -0.25
C ILE A 33 2.95 -1.90 -0.37
N ARG A 34 2.62 -2.78 0.59
CA ARG A 34 3.03 -4.20 0.55
C ARG A 34 2.41 -4.93 -0.64
N GLN A 35 1.16 -4.65 -0.98
CA GLN A 35 0.51 -5.26 -2.17
C GLN A 35 1.16 -4.81 -3.48
N LEU A 36 1.43 -3.51 -3.64
CA LEU A 36 2.12 -3.00 -4.83
C LEU A 36 3.54 -3.57 -4.96
N PHE A 37 4.29 -3.64 -3.86
CA PHE A 37 5.61 -4.26 -3.84
C PHE A 37 5.53 -5.74 -4.23
N LYS A 38 4.59 -6.49 -3.65
CA LYS A 38 4.39 -7.91 -3.98
C LYS A 38 4.07 -8.09 -5.47
N ALA A 39 3.14 -7.31 -6.01
CA ALA A 39 2.79 -7.35 -7.44
C ALA A 39 3.98 -7.00 -8.35
N ALA A 40 4.82 -6.03 -7.95
CA ALA A 40 6.04 -5.70 -8.68
C ALA A 40 7.06 -6.86 -8.66
N ARG A 41 7.20 -7.55 -7.52
CA ARG A 41 8.06 -8.73 -7.39
C ARG A 41 7.56 -9.92 -8.21
N GLU A 42 6.25 -10.10 -8.32
CA GLU A 42 5.62 -11.12 -9.20
C GLU A 42 5.90 -10.85 -10.69
N ARG A 43 6.03 -9.58 -11.07
CA ARG A 43 6.50 -9.15 -12.41
C ARG A 43 8.02 -9.25 -12.60
N LYS A 44 8.73 -9.89 -11.67
CA LYS A 44 10.19 -10.13 -11.70
C LYS A 44 11.06 -8.87 -11.60
N LEU A 45 10.52 -7.74 -11.12
CA LEU A 45 11.35 -6.57 -10.82
C LEU A 45 12.33 -6.89 -9.69
N SER A 46 13.53 -6.29 -9.71
CA SER A 46 14.46 -6.38 -8.57
C SER A 46 13.84 -5.73 -7.32
N ALA A 47 14.41 -5.98 -6.14
CA ALA A 47 13.87 -5.39 -4.91
C ALA A 47 13.99 -3.87 -4.93
N ALA A 48 15.09 -3.34 -5.47
CA ALA A 48 15.31 -1.91 -5.65
C ALA A 48 14.28 -1.33 -6.64
N ASP A 49 14.15 -1.92 -7.83
CA ASP A 49 13.19 -1.45 -8.84
C ASP A 49 11.74 -1.52 -8.35
N ALA A 50 11.40 -2.54 -7.56
CA ALA A 50 10.08 -2.67 -6.96
C ALA A 50 9.83 -1.57 -5.91
N ILE A 51 10.83 -1.18 -5.12
CA ILE A 51 10.72 -0.07 -4.18
C ILE A 51 10.58 1.26 -4.95
N GLU A 52 11.37 1.47 -6.01
CA GLU A 52 11.24 2.65 -6.87
C GLU A 52 9.87 2.71 -7.56
N TYR A 53 9.34 1.58 -8.00
CA TYR A 53 7.99 1.48 -8.57
C TYR A 53 6.93 1.93 -7.55
N VAL A 54 7.02 1.46 -6.30
CA VAL A 54 6.12 1.90 -5.23
C VAL A 54 6.32 3.39 -4.92
N GLN A 55 7.55 3.89 -4.98
CA GLN A 55 7.85 5.30 -4.72
C GLN A 55 7.20 6.24 -5.75
N LYS A 56 7.02 5.79 -7.00
CA LYS A 56 6.27 6.55 -8.02
C LYS A 56 4.80 6.75 -7.61
N GLU A 57 4.19 5.76 -6.96
CA GLU A 57 2.82 5.85 -6.41
C GLU A 57 2.75 6.62 -5.09
N TYR A 58 3.88 6.70 -4.36
CA TYR A 58 4.01 7.39 -3.09
C TYR A 58 5.21 8.36 -3.06
N PRO A 59 5.21 9.45 -3.85
CA PRO A 59 6.39 10.31 -4.04
C PRO A 59 6.88 11.01 -2.78
N TYR A 60 5.99 11.18 -1.80
CA TYR A 60 6.30 11.80 -0.50
C TYR A 60 7.03 10.86 0.46
N LEU A 61 7.08 9.55 0.17
CA LEU A 61 7.82 8.58 0.96
C LEU A 61 9.25 8.43 0.43
N GLN A 62 10.20 8.37 1.35
CA GLN A 62 11.59 8.08 1.01
C GLN A 62 11.75 6.58 0.71
N PHE A 63 12.72 6.23 -0.14
CA PHE A 63 13.05 4.85 -0.50
C PHE A 63 13.22 3.98 0.76
N ASP A 64 13.98 4.47 1.75
CA ASP A 64 14.21 3.73 3.01
C ASP A 64 12.93 3.56 3.84
N THR A 65 12.00 4.51 3.78
CA THR A 65 10.69 4.39 4.43
C THR A 65 9.86 3.27 3.81
N ILE A 66 9.81 3.22 2.48
CA ILE A 66 9.11 2.15 1.75
C ILE A 66 9.77 0.81 2.05
N ARG A 67 11.11 0.74 2.00
CA ARG A 67 11.90 -0.45 2.37
C ARG A 67 11.51 -0.95 3.76
N LYS A 68 11.45 -0.07 4.76
CA LYS A 68 11.02 -0.43 6.13
C LYS A 68 9.60 -0.97 6.14
N ILE A 69 8.66 -0.36 5.43
CA ILE A 69 7.26 -0.82 5.38
C ILE A 69 7.14 -2.23 4.79
N VAL A 70 7.82 -2.51 3.67
CA VAL A 70 7.71 -3.79 2.97
C VAL A 70 8.43 -4.94 3.66
N TYR A 71 9.47 -4.65 4.44
CA TYR A 71 10.22 -5.66 5.21
C TYR A 71 9.81 -5.76 6.68
N LYS A 72 8.98 -4.86 7.19
CA LYS A 72 8.45 -4.95 8.56
C LYS A 72 7.40 -6.05 8.63
N LYS A 73 7.70 -7.08 9.42
CA LYS A 73 6.76 -8.13 9.84
C LYS A 73 5.64 -7.52 10.69
#